data_AF-A0A2M7ZQT7-F1
#
_entry.id   AF-A0A2M7ZQT7-F1
#
_cell.length_a   1.000
_cell.length_b   1.000
_cell.length_c   1.000
_cell.angle_alpha   90.00
_cell.angle_beta   90.00
_cell.angle_gamma   90.00
#
_symmetry.space_group_name_H-M   'P 1'
#
loop_
_entity.id
_entity.type
_entity.pdbx_description
1 polymer ?
#
loop_
_entity_poly.entity_id
_entity_poly.type
_entity_poly.pdbx_seq_one_letter_code
_entity_poly.pdbx_strand_id
1 'polypeptide(L)' 'MSINEIVPTERIENRILLLRGQRVMLDRDLAELYGVSTKVLNQAVKRNSERFPTDFMFILTKSEKDEL' A
#
# COMPACT_ATOMS: atom_id res chain seq x y z
N MET A 1 13.99 -19.89 -7.46
CA MET A 1 14.12 -18.43 -7.45
C MET A 1 14.18 -18.01 -6.00
N SER A 2 15.39 -17.81 -5.49
CA SER A 2 15.62 -17.25 -4.17
C SER A 2 16.11 -15.82 -4.38
N ILE A 3 15.49 -14.85 -3.72
CA ILE A 3 16.15 -13.96 -2.77
C ILE A 3 15.08 -13.32 -1.88
N ASN A 4 15.20 -13.57 -0.58
CA ASN A 4 14.65 -12.71 0.45
C ASN A 4 15.53 -11.44 0.44
N GLU A 5 15.36 -10.58 -0.57
CA GLU A 5 15.95 -9.24 -0.52
C GLU A 5 15.17 -8.46 0.53
N ILE A 6 15.80 -8.25 1.68
CA ILE A 6 15.27 -7.37 2.71
C ILE A 6 15.20 -5.98 2.08
N VAL A 7 13.99 -5.50 1.82
CA VAL A 7 13.78 -4.15 1.29
C VAL A 7 14.45 -3.17 2.25
N PRO A 8 15.37 -2.30 1.78
CA PRO A 8 16.01 -1.32 2.64
C PRO A 8 14.97 -0.47 3.37
N THR A 9 15.15 -0.29 4.68
CA THR A 9 14.19 0.42 5.52
C THR A 9 13.94 1.84 5.01
N GLU A 10 14.97 2.52 4.47
CA GLU A 10 14.79 3.87 3.91
C GLU A 10 13.83 3.89 2.71
N ARG A 11 13.78 2.82 1.91
CA ARG A 11 12.84 2.74 0.78
C ARG A 11 11.39 2.60 1.24
N ILE A 12 11.18 1.97 2.40
CA ILE A 12 9.85 1.86 3.01
C ILE A 12 9.46 3.19 3.65
N GLU A 13 10.36 3.79 4.42
CA GLU A 13 10.11 5.05 5.13
C GLU A 13 9.75 6.20 4.18
N ASN A 14 10.44 6.33 3.05
CA ASN A 14 10.15 7.35 2.04
C ASN A 14 8.79 7.18 1.33
N ARG A 15 8.14 6.03 1.47
CA ARG A 15 6.82 5.72 0.91
C ARG A 15 5.70 5.79 1.95
N ILE A 16 6.04 6.06 3.22
CA ILE A 16 5.07 6.26 4.29
C ILE A 16 4.63 7.73 4.31
N LEU A 17 3.33 7.94 4.18
CA LEU A 17 2.68 9.23 4.26
C LEU A 17 1.95 9.36 5.60
N LEU A 18 1.84 10.57 6.12
CA LEU A 18 0.99 10.88 7.25
C LEU A 18 -0.32 11.47 6.75
N LEU A 19 -1.40 10.68 6.80
CA LEU A 19 -2.70 11.08 6.29
C LEU A 19 -3.79 10.76 7.32
N ARG A 20 -4.62 11.75 7.65
CA ARG A 20 -5.61 11.66 8.75
C ARG A 20 -5.00 11.19 10.09
N GLY A 21 -3.75 11.53 10.36
CA GLY A 21 -3.02 11.09 11.56
C GLY A 21 -2.56 9.63 11.54
N GLN A 22 -2.70 8.93 10.41
CA GLN A 22 -2.26 7.56 10.23
C GLN A 22 -1.06 7.49 9.28
N ARG A 23 -0.15 6.55 9.57
CA ARG A 23 0.96 6.20 8.66
C ARG A 23 0.41 5.27 7.59
N VAL A 24 0.41 5.71 6.35
CA VAL A 24 -0.18 4.99 5.22
C VAL A 24 0.81 4.85 4.07
N MET A 25 0.65 3.81 3.27
CA MET A 25 1.39 3.62 2.02
C MET A 25 0.37 3.51 0.88
N LEU A 26 0.65 4.13 -0.26
CA LEU A 26 -0.24 4.05 -1.40
C LEU A 26 -0.20 2.64 -2.01
N ASP A 27 -1.32 2.22 -2.59
CA ASP A 27 -1.43 0.91 -3.23
C ASP A 27 -0.41 0.70 -4.36
N ARG A 28 -0.04 1.77 -5.09
CA ARG A 28 1.04 1.77 -6.09
C ARG A 28 2.39 1.38 -5.49
N ASP A 29 2.72 1.95 -4.34
CA ASP A 29 3.98 1.74 -3.64
C ASP A 29 4.03 0.34 -3.04
N LEU A 30 2.92 -0.08 -2.41
CA LEU A 30 2.76 -1.42 -1.86
C LEU A 30 2.85 -2.50 -2.96
N ALA A 31 2.24 -2.26 -4.13
CA ALA A 31 2.28 -3.19 -5.24
C ALA A 31 3.70 -3.34 -5.81
N GLU A 32 4.47 -2.24 -5.92
CA GLU A 32 5.88 -2.27 -6.33
C GLU A 32 6.73 -3.10 -5.37
N LEU A 33 6.54 -2.95 -4.05
CA LEU A 33 7.24 -3.74 -3.03
C LEU A 33 6.97 -5.24 -3.16
N TYR A 34 5.75 -5.63 -3.53
CA TYR A 34 5.38 -7.02 -3.77
C TYR A 34 5.69 -7.51 -5.19
N GLY A 35 6.22 -6.66 -6.08
CA GLY A 35 6.52 -7.02 -7.46
C GLY A 35 5.27 -7.34 -8.30
N VAL A 36 4.11 -6.79 -7.93
CA VAL A 36 2.82 -6.99 -8.62
C VAL A 36 2.28 -5.67 -9.16
N SER A 37 1.32 -5.74 -10.08
CA SER A 37 0.60 -4.52 -10.48
C SER A 37 -0.41 -4.09 -9.41
N THR A 38 -0.67 -2.79 -9.31
CA THR A 38 -1.70 -2.22 -8.43
C THR A 38 -3.07 -2.85 -8.67
N LYS A 39 -3.39 -3.18 -9.92
CA LYS A 39 -4.64 -3.88 -10.29
C LYS A 39 -4.73 -5.26 -9.65
N VAL A 40 -3.64 -6.04 -9.71
CA VAL A 40 -3.57 -7.39 -9.12
C VAL A 40 -3.66 -7.31 -7.60
N LEU A 41 -2.97 -6.38 -6.97
CA LEU A 41 -3.06 -6.12 -5.54
C LEU A 41 -4.51 -5.81 -5.12
N ASN A 42 -5.14 -4.84 -5.78
CA ASN A 42 -6.51 -4.44 -5.48
C ASN A 42 -7.52 -5.58 -5.71
N GLN A 43 -7.30 -6.43 -6.72
CA GLN A 43 -8.12 -7.60 -6.96
C GLN A 43 -7.95 -8.65 -5.86
N ALA A 44 -6.72 -8.90 -5.40
CA ALA A 44 -6.43 -9.83 -4.32
C ALA A 44 -7.08 -9.37 -3.00
N VAL A 45 -6.95 -8.09 -2.66
CA VAL A 45 -7.57 -7.51 -1.46
C VAL A 45 -9.10 -7.62 -1.52
N LYS A 46 -9.72 -7.28 -2.65
CA LYS A 46 -11.18 -7.39 -2.82
C LYS A 46 -11.70 -8.82 -2.71
N ARG A 47 -10.96 -9.80 -3.24
CA ARG A 47 -11.34 -11.23 -3.17
C ARG A 47 -11.17 -11.84 -1.79
N ASN A 48 -10.33 -11.23 -0.95
CA ASN A 48 -9.95 -11.76 0.35
C ASN A 48 -10.22 -10.73 1.46
N SER A 49 -11.21 -9.85 1.29
CA SER A 49 -11.45 -8.72 2.20
C SER A 49 -11.67 -9.15 3.63
N GLU A 50 -12.29 -10.32 3.84
CA GLU A 50 -12.49 -10.97 5.13
C GLU A 50 -11.20 -11.31 5.90
N ARG A 51 -10.05 -11.36 5.21
CA ARG A 51 -8.74 -11.63 5.82
C ARG A 51 -8.05 -10.38 6.36
N PHE A 52 -8.59 -9.20 6.06
CA PHE A 52 -7.99 -7.92 6.44
C PHE A 52 -8.83 -7.22 7.52
N PRO A 53 -8.18 -6.57 8.49
CA PRO A 53 -8.86 -5.67 9.41
C PRO A 53 -9.66 -4.56 8.68
N THR A 54 -10.73 -4.06 9.30
CA THR A 54 -11.58 -3.01 8.70
C THR A 54 -10.86 -1.68 8.50
N ASP A 55 -9.76 -1.46 9.20
CA ASP A 55 -8.89 -0.29 9.13
C ASP A 55 -7.64 -0.51 8.26
N PHE A 56 -7.51 -1.66 7.61
CA PHE A 56 -6.34 -2.01 6.79
C PHE A 56 -6.17 -1.08 5.57
N MET A 57 -7.29 -0.65 4.99
CA MET A 57 -7.31 0.20 3.81
C MET A 57 -8.43 1.21 3.90
N PHE A 58 -8.22 2.38 3.32
CA PHE A 58 -9.29 3.35 3.09
C PHE A 58 -9.08 4.06 1.75
N ILE A 59 -10.16 4.60 1.23
CA ILE A 59 -10.14 5.35 -0.02
C ILE A 59 -9.85 6.81 0.30
N LEU A 60 -8.84 7.36 -0.39
CA LEU A 60 -8.54 8.78 -0.34
C LEU A 60 -9.71 9.59 -0.89
N THR A 61 -10.00 10.72 -0.26
CA THR A 61 -10.85 11.74 -0.84
C THR A 61 -10.19 12.33 -2.08
N LYS A 62 -10.99 13.02 -2.90
CA LYS A 62 -10.46 13.69 -4.09
C LYS A 62 -9.36 14.70 -3.74
N SER A 63 -9.58 15.52 -2.70
CA SER A 63 -8.60 16.51 -2.24
C SER A 63 -7.29 15.86 -1.77
N GLU A 64 -7.38 14.80 -0.97
CA GLU A 64 -6.20 14.04 -0.52
C GLU A 64 -5.42 13.45 -1.70
N LYS A 65 -6.11 13.01 -2.75
CA LYS A 65 -5.46 12.51 -3.95
C LYS A 65 -4.79 13.62 -4.75
N ASP A 66 -5.39 14.80 -4.82
CA ASP A 66 -4.85 15.94 -5.58
C ASP A 66 -3.58 16.53 -4.92
N GLU A 67 -3.35 16.24 -3.63
CA GLU A 67 -2.17 16.64 -2.86
C GLU A 67 -1.00 15.62 -2.90
N LEU A 68 -1.13 14.50 -3.63
CA LEU A 68 -0.17 13.37 -3.70
C LEU A 68 0.41 13.11 -5.09
#